data_AF-A0A2R7K5C4-F1
#
_entry.id   AF-A0A2R7K5C4-F1
#
_cell.length_a   1.000
_cell.length_b   1.000
_cell.length_c   1.000
_cell.angle_alpha   90.00
_cell.angle_beta   90.00
_cell.angle_gamma   90.00
#
_symmetry.space_group_name_H-M   'P 1'
#
loop_
_entity.id
_entity.type
_entity.pdbx_description
1 polymer ?
#
loop_
_entity_poly.entity_id
_entity_poly.type
_entity_poly.pdbx_seq_one_letter_code
_entity_poly.pdbx_strand_id
1 'polypeptide(L)'
;DFQTEILPRTIYVIIGFLLVQAIDNNISQPIISSKSVNSHPLEIFLVTLISGITFGIVGMIIAIPVFTMVKVILKEFFPNNKVVSVLTERI
;
A
#
# COMPACT_ATOMS: atom_id res chain seq x y z
N ASP A 1 -39.88 -12.32 12.06
CA ASP A 1 -39.73 -12.02 10.62
C ASP A 1 -38.30 -11.82 10.19
N PHE A 2 -37.70 -12.84 9.61
CA PHE A 2 -36.33 -12.81 9.10
C PHE A 2 -36.18 -11.90 7.87
N GLN A 3 -37.18 -11.91 6.97
CA GLN A 3 -37.17 -11.13 5.74
C GLN A 3 -37.41 -9.63 5.97
N THR A 4 -38.24 -9.27 6.95
CA THR A 4 -38.66 -7.88 7.16
C THR A 4 -37.70 -7.08 8.04
N GLU A 5 -37.04 -7.73 9.00
CA GLU A 5 -36.21 -7.02 9.99
C GLU A 5 -34.70 -7.26 9.82
N ILE A 6 -34.30 -8.51 9.56
CA ILE A 6 -32.90 -8.92 9.62
C ILE A 6 -32.21 -8.63 8.29
N LEU A 7 -32.83 -9.04 7.17
CA LEU A 7 -32.31 -8.84 5.82
C LEU A 7 -31.98 -7.38 5.48
N PRO A 8 -32.88 -6.40 5.71
CA PRO A 8 -32.60 -4.99 5.40
C PRO A 8 -31.47 -4.41 6.26
N ARG A 9 -31.42 -4.75 7.55
CA ARG A 9 -30.36 -4.29 8.46
C ARG A 9 -29.00 -4.86 8.07
N THR A 10 -28.94 -6.15 7.73
CA THR A 10 -27.70 -6.78 7.30
C THR A 10 -27.17 -6.19 5.99
N ILE A 11 -28.03 -5.94 4.99
CA ILE A 11 -27.63 -5.30 3.73
C ILE A 11 -27.07 -3.90 3.99
N TYR A 12 -27.72 -3.11 4.84
CA TYR A 12 -27.24 -1.78 5.21
C TYR A 12 -25.83 -1.83 5.83
N VAL A 13 -25.59 -2.77 6.75
CA VAL A 13 -24.26 -2.96 7.36
C VAL A 13 -23.23 -3.44 6.34
N ILE A 14 -23.57 -4.36 5.43
CA ILE A 14 -22.66 -4.86 4.40
C ILE A 14 -22.22 -3.73 3.47
N ILE A 15 -23.14 -2.86 3.05
CA ILE A 15 -22.81 -1.72 2.18
C ILE A 15 -21.83 -0.79 2.90
N GLY A 16 -22.10 -0.44 4.17
CA GLY A 16 -21.18 0.35 4.97
C GLY A 16 -19.80 -0.31 5.12
N PHE A 17 -19.78 -1.62 5.37
CA PHE A 17 -18.56 -2.40 5.51
C PHE A 17 -17.73 -2.43 4.22
N LEU A 18 -18.36 -2.61 3.06
CA LEU A 18 -17.67 -2.60 1.77
C LEU A 18 -17.04 -1.24 1.46
N LEU A 19 -17.71 -0.14 1.80
CA LEU A 19 -17.16 1.21 1.65
C LEU A 19 -15.92 1.40 2.53
N VAL A 20 -16.01 1.00 3.80
CA VAL A 20 -14.87 1.09 4.74
C VAL A 20 -13.71 0.20 4.25
N GLN A 21 -13.99 -1.04 3.84
CA GLN A 21 -13.00 -1.95 3.27
C GLN A 21 -12.31 -1.39 2.03
N ALA A 22 -13.07 -0.77 1.11
CA ALA A 22 -12.50 -0.18 -0.09
C ALA A 22 -11.51 0.95 0.26
N ILE A 23 -11.87 1.80 1.22
CA ILE A 23 -10.98 2.87 1.70
C ILE A 23 -9.77 2.27 2.41
N ASP A 24 -9.98 1.29 3.28
CA ASP A 24 -8.90 0.72 4.10
C ASP A 24 -7.85 -0.01 3.25
N ASN A 25 -8.30 -0.84 2.31
CA ASN A 25 -7.41 -1.61 1.43
C ASN A 25 -6.67 -0.73 0.41
N ASN A 26 -7.31 0.32 -0.14
CA ASN A 26 -6.70 1.11 -1.21
C ASN A 26 -5.95 2.35 -0.71
N ILE A 27 -6.37 2.95 0.41
CA ILE A 27 -5.86 4.25 0.88
C ILE A 27 -5.12 4.09 2.21
N SER A 28 -5.77 3.51 3.22
CA SER A 28 -5.15 3.39 4.55
C SER A 28 -3.90 2.53 4.51
N GLN A 29 -3.96 1.36 3.85
CA GLN A 29 -2.86 0.40 3.81
C GLN A 29 -1.57 0.99 3.19
N PRO A 30 -1.58 1.65 2.02
CA PRO A 30 -0.40 2.34 1.49
C PRO A 30 0.10 3.48 2.37
N ILE A 31 -0.80 4.26 2.98
CA ILE A 31 -0.42 5.39 3.84
C ILE A 31 0.31 4.90 5.10
N ILE A 32 -0.21 3.86 5.75
CA ILE A 32 0.41 3.28 6.96
C ILE A 32 1.79 2.72 6.60
N SER A 33 1.87 1.97 5.51
CA SER A 33 3.12 1.36 5.03
C SER A 33 4.16 2.42 4.63
N SER A 34 3.71 3.51 3.99
CA SER A 34 4.53 4.66 3.62
C SER A 34 5.20 5.34 4.81
N LYS A 35 4.44 5.54 5.91
CA LYS A 35 5.00 6.08 7.15
C LYS A 35 6.04 5.14 7.75
N SER A 36 5.80 3.83 7.67
CA SER A 36 6.75 2.84 8.20
C SER A 36 8.08 2.80 7.45
N VAL A 37 8.10 3.21 6.17
CA VAL A 37 9.29 3.10 5.30
C VAL A 37 9.76 4.45 4.75
N ASN A 38 9.34 5.57 5.37
CA ASN A 38 9.68 6.96 4.99
C ASN A 38 9.62 7.20 3.47
N SER A 39 8.56 6.72 2.83
CA SER A 39 8.37 6.80 1.38
C SER A 39 7.02 7.39 1.06
N HIS A 40 6.82 7.96 -0.12
CA HIS A 40 5.52 8.58 -0.44
C HIS A 40 4.42 7.51 -0.55
N PRO A 41 3.18 7.71 -0.04
CA PRO A 41 2.09 6.72 -0.15
C PRO A 41 1.85 6.23 -1.57
N LEU A 42 2.00 7.14 -2.54
CA LEU A 42 1.91 6.82 -3.97
C LEU A 42 2.97 5.83 -4.45
N GLU A 43 4.21 5.91 -3.94
CA GLU A 43 5.29 4.98 -4.30
C GLU A 43 4.94 3.56 -3.86
N ILE A 44 4.51 3.40 -2.60
CA ILE A 44 4.12 2.11 -2.05
C ILE A 44 2.92 1.51 -2.78
N PHE A 45 1.93 2.34 -3.11
CA PHE A 45 0.77 1.91 -3.88
C PHE A 45 1.18 1.42 -5.27
N LEU A 46 1.98 2.20 -6.01
CA LEU A 46 2.42 1.83 -7.36
C LEU A 46 3.30 0.58 -7.37
N VAL A 47 4.26 0.47 -6.45
CA VAL A 47 5.13 -0.71 -6.35
C VAL A 47 4.32 -1.97 -6.03
N THR A 48 3.35 -1.88 -5.12
CA THR A 48 2.47 -3.00 -4.77
C THR A 48 1.57 -3.40 -5.94
N LEU A 49 1.01 -2.42 -6.67
CA LEU A 49 0.20 -2.66 -7.86
C LEU A 49 1.01 -3.34 -8.98
N ILE A 50 2.20 -2.83 -9.29
CA ILE A 50 3.09 -3.39 -10.32
C ILE A 50 3.54 -4.81 -9.93
N SER A 51 3.91 -5.02 -8.66
CA SER A 51 4.31 -6.33 -8.16
C SER A 51 3.16 -7.32 -8.18
N GLY A 52 1.93 -6.87 -7.88
CA GLY A 52 0.72 -7.68 -7.97
C GLY A 52 0.36 -8.10 -9.38
N ILE A 53 0.52 -7.20 -10.36
CA ILE A 53 0.29 -7.53 -11.77
C ILE A 53 1.37 -8.49 -12.29
N THR A 54 2.62 -8.31 -11.87
CA THR A 54 3.76 -9.08 -12.41
C THR A 54 3.90 -10.47 -11.78
N PHE A 55 3.75 -10.57 -10.46
CA PHE A 55 4.02 -11.79 -9.69
C PHE A 55 2.81 -12.28 -8.87
N GLY A 56 1.64 -11.67 -9.06
CA GLY A 56 0.42 -12.02 -8.33
C GLY A 56 0.51 -11.70 -6.84
N ILE A 57 -0.23 -12.47 -6.03
CA ILE A 57 -0.32 -12.30 -4.58
C ILE A 57 1.05 -12.40 -3.91
N VAL A 58 1.92 -13.30 -4.38
CA VAL A 58 3.28 -13.46 -3.86
C VAL A 58 4.08 -12.18 -4.03
N GLY A 59 3.98 -11.54 -5.20
CA GLY A 59 4.58 -10.24 -5.48
C GLY A 59 4.13 -9.14 -4.53
N MET A 60 2.84 -9.09 -4.23
CA MET A 60 2.28 -8.06 -3.33
C MET A 60 2.84 -8.17 -1.91
N ILE A 61 3.03 -9.38 -1.40
CA ILE A 61 3.55 -9.62 -0.04
C ILE A 61 5.01 -9.16 0.06
N ILE A 62 5.83 -9.43 -0.96
CA ILE A 62 7.26 -9.11 -0.96
C ILE A 62 7.58 -7.69 -1.47
N ALA A 63 6.62 -6.98 -2.06
CA ALA A 63 6.81 -5.69 -2.71
C ALA A 63 7.47 -4.65 -1.81
N ILE A 64 6.91 -4.46 -0.60
CA ILE A 64 7.37 -3.45 0.37
C ILE A 64 8.80 -3.73 0.86
N PRO A 65 9.14 -4.92 1.39
CA PRO A 65 10.49 -5.17 1.88
C PRO A 65 11.55 -5.09 0.77
N VAL A 66 11.25 -5.56 -0.44
CA VAL A 66 12.17 -5.45 -1.59
C VAL A 66 12.39 -3.99 -1.97
N PHE A 67 11.33 -3.19 -2.04
CA PHE A 67 11.44 -1.76 -2.33
C PHE A 67 12.27 -1.02 -1.29
N THR A 68 12.02 -1.26 -0.01
CA THR A 68 12.82 -0.67 1.07
C THR A 68 14.28 -1.11 1.00
N MET A 69 14.56 -2.38 0.73
CA MET A 69 15.93 -2.90 0.59
C MET A 69 16.67 -2.22 -0.58
N VAL A 70 16.04 -2.14 -1.75
CA VAL A 70 16.61 -1.46 -2.93
C VAL A 70 16.91 0.01 -2.62
N LYS A 71 15.98 0.69 -1.94
CA LYS A 71 16.13 2.10 -1.55
C LYS A 71 17.31 2.32 -0.60
N VAL A 72 17.49 1.44 0.40
CA VAL A 72 18.61 1.50 1.35
C VAL A 72 19.94 1.22 0.65
N ILE A 73 20.00 0.22 -0.23
CA ILE A 73 21.22 -0.09 -1.00
C ILE A 73 21.61 1.11 -1.89
N LEU A 74 20.64 1.72 -2.58
CA LEU A 74 20.91 2.90 -3.41
C LEU A 74 21.48 4.06 -2.59
N LYS A 75 20.93 4.31 -1.39
CA LYS A 75 21.41 5.34 -0.46
C LYS A 75 22.87 5.09 -0.02
N GLU A 76 23.20 3.84 0.31
CA GLU A 76 24.51 3.48 0.86
C GLU A 76 25.61 3.41 -0.21
N PHE A 77 25.31 2.86 -1.39
CA PHE A 77 26.32 2.61 -2.43
C PHE A 77 26.48 3.76 -3.42
N PHE A 78 25.46 4.60 -3.63
CA PHE A 78 25.51 5.72 -4.57
C PHE A 78 25.11 7.09 -3.95
N PRO A 79 25.69 7.51 -2.81
CA PRO A 79 25.31 8.74 -2.13
C PRO A 79 25.58 10.02 -2.95
N ASN A 80 26.58 9.99 -3.85
CA ASN A 80 27.00 11.16 -4.64
C ASN A 80 26.27 11.34 -5.97
N ASN A 81 25.30 10.49 -6.30
CA ASN A 81 24.52 10.63 -7.53
C ASN A 81 23.35 11.59 -7.30
N LYS A 82 23.25 12.67 -8.10
CA LYS A 82 22.18 13.68 -8.01
C LYS A 82 20.76 13.09 -8.06
N VAL A 83 20.58 11.96 -8.75
CA VAL A 83 19.27 11.27 -8.84
C VAL A 83 18.90 10.59 -7.51
N VAL A 84 19.89 10.03 -6.80
CA VAL A 84 19.70 9.34 -5.52
C VAL A 84 19.48 10.36 -4.39
N SER A 85 20.17 11.51 -4.42
CA SER A 85 19.98 12.55 -3.41
C SER A 85 18.57 13.15 -3.45
N VAL A 86 17.96 13.32 -4.63
CA VAL A 86 16.59 13.84 -4.79
C VAL A 86 15.52 12.82 -4.36
N LEU A 87 15.72 11.53 -4.63
CA LEU A 87 14.82 10.45 -4.16
C LEU A 87 14.96 10.15 -2.66
N THR A 88 16.08 10.51 -2.05
CA THR A 88 16.41 10.21 -0.65
C THR A 88 16.37 11.45 0.25
N GLU A 89 16.16 12.65 -0.30
CA GLU A 89 16.17 13.94 0.43
C GLU A 89 15.15 14.00 1.57
N ARG A 90 14.14 13.12 1.56
CA ARG A 90 13.07 13.04 2.56
C ARG A 90 13.16 11.83 3.51
N ILE A 91 14.28 11.10 3.49
CA ILE A 91 14.60 10.01 4.45
C ILE A 91 15.82 10.37 5.29
#